data_AF-A0A8X6HUK4-F1
#
_entry.id   AF-A0A8X6HUK4-F1
#
_cell.length_a   1.000
_cell.length_b   1.000
_cell.length_c   1.000
_cell.angle_alpha   90.00
_cell.angle_beta   90.00
_cell.angle_gamma   90.00
#
_symmetry.space_group_name_H-M   'P 1'
#
loop_
_entity.id
_entity.type
_entity.pdbx_description
1 polymer ?
#
loop_
_entity_poly.entity_id
_entity_poly.type
_entity_poly.pdbx_seq_one_letter_code
_entity_poly.pdbx_strand_id
1 'polypeptide(L)'
;MEVINSEKKKTIITAAATQREEKYYFRYSSYVKLVRITAWMKRFLTNLKRTKDQRITGNLQFEEIKIAERALLKQVQIDAFNNEEDKRLSPLQIVKDSDGLLRLKTKVFLRG
;
A
#
# COMPACT_ATOMS: atom_id res chain seq x y z
N MET A 1 -41.37 46.12 -24.19
CA MET A 1 -40.83 46.11 -22.81
C MET A 1 -41.01 44.70 -22.30
N GLU A 2 -39.95 43.89 -22.26
CA GLU A 2 -39.19 43.58 -21.03
C GLU A 2 -40.12 43.05 -19.91
N VAL A 3 -39.91 41.87 -19.35
CA VAL A 3 -38.70 41.51 -18.61
C VAL A 3 -38.34 40.03 -18.77
N ILE A 4 -37.07 39.81 -19.11
CA ILE A 4 -36.35 38.54 -19.16
C ILE A 4 -36.27 37.97 -17.74
N ASN A 5 -36.83 36.78 -17.50
CA ASN A 5 -36.63 36.08 -16.24
C ASN A 5 -35.19 35.54 -16.21
N SER A 6 -34.32 36.26 -15.52
CA SER A 6 -32.92 35.90 -15.33
C SER A 6 -32.81 34.72 -14.36
N GLU A 7 -32.77 33.52 -14.92
CA GLU A 7 -32.45 32.30 -14.19
C GLU A 7 -31.04 32.44 -13.59
N LYS A 8 -31.00 32.66 -12.27
CA LYS A 8 -29.75 32.76 -11.51
C LYS A 8 -28.99 31.45 -11.72
N LYS A 9 -27.91 31.50 -12.49
CA LYS A 9 -26.93 30.42 -12.63
C LYS A 9 -26.55 30.00 -11.22
N LYS A 10 -27.01 28.82 -10.79
CA LYS A 10 -26.55 28.19 -9.56
C LYS A 10 -25.05 28.03 -9.73
N THR A 11 -24.29 28.82 -8.98
CA THR A 11 -22.84 28.68 -8.88
C THR A 11 -22.54 27.23 -8.55
N ILE A 12 -22.04 26.48 -9.53
CA ILE A 12 -21.46 25.18 -9.28
C ILE A 12 -20.17 25.50 -8.54
N ILE A 13 -20.24 25.43 -7.22
CA ILE A 13 -19.06 25.42 -6.38
C ILE A 13 -18.41 24.08 -6.69
N THR A 14 -17.52 24.06 -7.69
CA THR A 14 -16.60 22.94 -7.87
C THR A 14 -15.67 22.99 -6.67
N ALA A 15 -16.08 22.35 -5.58
CA ALA A 15 -15.14 21.94 -4.54
C ALA A 15 -14.18 20.99 -5.24
N ALA A 16 -13.01 21.51 -5.64
CA ALA A 16 -11.87 20.69 -5.96
C ALA A 16 -11.47 19.98 -4.67
N ALA A 17 -12.24 18.97 -4.27
CA ALA A 17 -11.81 17.99 -3.31
C ALA A 17 -10.59 17.35 -3.96
N THR A 18 -9.41 17.78 -3.53
CA THR A 18 -8.21 16.98 -3.67
C THR A 18 -8.48 15.72 -2.85
N GLN A 19 -9.21 14.76 -3.42
CA GLN A 19 -9.29 13.42 -2.89
C GLN A 19 -7.87 12.92 -2.97
N ARG A 20 -7.10 13.06 -1.88
CA ARG A 20 -5.89 12.27 -1.71
C ARG A 20 -6.34 10.84 -1.95
N GLU A 21 -5.79 10.20 -2.99
CA GLU A 21 -6.05 8.79 -3.25
C GLU A 21 -5.82 8.03 -1.94
N GLU A 22 -6.90 7.54 -1.36
CA GLU A 22 -6.82 6.75 -0.14
C GLU A 22 -6.06 5.48 -0.48
N LYS A 23 -4.93 5.28 0.19
CA LYS A 23 -4.05 4.14 -0.04
C LYS A 23 -4.86 2.86 0.15
N TYR A 24 -4.79 1.94 -0.82
CA TYR A 24 -5.70 0.79 -0.89
C TYR A 24 -5.73 -0.05 0.39
N TYR A 25 -4.63 -0.08 1.12
CA TYR A 25 -4.49 -0.86 2.34
C TYR A 25 -5.29 -0.30 3.53
N PHE A 26 -5.75 0.96 3.49
CA PHE A 26 -6.65 1.50 4.51
C PHE A 26 -8.08 0.98 4.39
N ARG A 27 -8.47 0.45 3.23
CA ARG A 27 -9.82 -0.09 2.98
C ARG A 27 -10.09 -1.43 3.67
N TYR A 28 -9.08 -2.01 4.32
CA TYR A 28 -9.15 -3.33 4.92
C TYR A 28 -8.83 -3.23 6.41
N SER A 29 -9.79 -3.59 7.26
CA SER A 29 -9.63 -3.63 8.71
C SER A 29 -8.94 -4.89 9.23
N SER A 30 -8.75 -5.92 8.39
CA SER A 30 -8.09 -7.17 8.74
C SER A 30 -6.74 -7.29 8.05
N TYR A 31 -5.67 -7.38 8.86
CA TYR A 31 -4.31 -7.59 8.38
C TYR A 31 -4.18 -8.85 7.52
N VAL A 32 -4.69 -9.98 8.01
CA VAL A 32 -4.64 -11.27 7.28
C VAL A 32 -5.36 -11.16 5.94
N LYS A 33 -6.53 -10.49 5.90
CA LYS A 33 -7.29 -10.29 4.66
C LYS A 33 -6.51 -9.42 3.68
N LEU A 34 -5.92 -8.33 4.16
CA LEU A 34 -5.11 -7.41 3.36
C LEU A 34 -3.91 -8.13 2.74
N VAL A 35 -3.13 -8.88 3.53
CA VAL A 35 -1.98 -9.64 3.03
C VAL A 35 -2.40 -10.65 1.95
N ARG A 36 -3.51 -11.38 2.16
CA ARG A 36 -4.01 -12.35 1.17
C ARG A 36 -4.44 -11.67 -0.13
N ILE A 37 -5.14 -10.54 -0.05
CA ILE A 37 -5.54 -9.78 -1.24
C ILE A 37 -4.30 -9.28 -1.99
N THR A 38 -3.30 -8.75 -1.27
CA THR A 38 -2.02 -8.35 -1.87
C THR A 38 -1.31 -9.52 -2.53
N ALA A 39 -1.31 -10.71 -1.92
CA ALA A 39 -0.74 -11.92 -2.52
C ALA A 39 -1.45 -12.30 -3.82
N TRP A 40 -2.79 -12.27 -3.85
CA TRP A 40 -3.56 -12.52 -5.06
C TRP A 40 -3.28 -11.49 -6.16
N MET A 41 -3.20 -10.20 -5.82
CA MET A 41 -2.83 -9.15 -6.77
C MET A 41 -1.44 -9.40 -7.37
N LYS A 42 -0.46 -9.78 -6.55
CA LYS A 42 0.89 -10.09 -7.04
C LYS A 42 0.91 -11.34 -7.92
N ARG A 43 0.20 -12.42 -7.54
CA ARG A 43 0.08 -13.62 -8.37
C ARG A 43 -0.56 -13.28 -9.72
N PHE A 44 -1.61 -12.47 -9.71
CA PHE A 44 -2.26 -12.01 -10.94
C PHE A 44 -1.26 -11.31 -11.86
N LEU A 45 -0.50 -10.34 -11.35
CA LEU A 45 0.55 -9.64 -12.10
C LEU A 45 1.63 -10.60 -12.64
N THR A 46 2.03 -11.59 -11.85
CA THR A 46 2.97 -12.63 -12.28
C THR A 46 2.39 -13.48 -13.41
N ASN A 47 1.13 -13.90 -13.29
CA ASN A 47 0.45 -14.74 -14.27
C ASN A 47 0.15 -14.01 -15.58
N LEU A 48 -0.01 -12.68 -15.56
CA LEU A 48 -0.12 -11.87 -16.78
C LEU A 48 1.12 -11.97 -17.67
N LYS A 49 2.30 -12.17 -17.06
CA LYS A 49 3.59 -12.29 -17.76
C LYS A 49 3.89 -13.72 -18.23
N ARG A 50 3.01 -14.68 -17.96
CA ARG A 50 3.21 -16.12 -18.22
C ARG A 50 2.23 -16.65 -19.25
N THR A 51 2.66 -17.65 -20.01
CA THR A 51 1.78 -18.43 -20.88
C THR A 51 0.77 -19.22 -20.05
N LYS A 52 -0.35 -19.63 -20.65
CA LYS A 52 -1.50 -20.23 -19.93
C LYS A 52 -1.10 -21.47 -19.11
N ASP A 53 -0.19 -22.28 -19.64
CA ASP A 53 0.36 -23.50 -19.05
C ASP A 53 1.32 -23.23 -17.86
N GLN A 54 1.97 -22.05 -17.82
CA GLN A 54 2.91 -21.68 -16.76
C GLN A 54 2.28 -20.88 -15.61
N ARG A 55 0.98 -20.57 -15.72
CA ARG A 55 0.25 -19.79 -14.70
C ARG A 55 0.15 -20.57 -13.41
N ILE A 56 0.38 -19.87 -12.31
CA ILE A 56 0.20 -20.41 -10.97
C ILE A 56 -1.29 -20.45 -10.67
N THR A 57 -1.80 -21.65 -10.36
CA THR A 57 -3.21 -21.91 -10.03
C THR A 57 -3.32 -22.54 -8.63
N GLY A 58 -4.55 -22.73 -8.13
CA GLY A 58 -4.78 -23.31 -6.80
C GLY A 58 -4.60 -22.32 -5.65
N ASN A 59 -4.34 -22.82 -4.44
CA ASN A 59 -4.22 -22.01 -3.22
C ASN A 59 -2.96 -21.14 -3.21
N LEU A 60 -2.99 -20.03 -2.47
CA LEU A 60 -1.80 -19.20 -2.21
C LEU A 60 -0.74 -20.03 -1.48
N GLN A 61 0.49 -20.01 -2.02
CA GLN A 61 1.63 -20.63 -1.36
C GLN A 61 2.15 -19.73 -0.24
N PHE A 62 2.80 -20.35 0.75
CA PHE A 62 3.42 -19.64 1.87
C PHE A 62 4.37 -18.52 1.41
N GLU A 63 5.19 -18.80 0.39
CA GLU A 63 6.15 -17.82 -0.12
C GLU A 63 5.45 -16.59 -0.75
N GLU A 64 4.31 -16.78 -1.42
CA GLU A 64 3.54 -15.66 -1.97
C GLU A 64 2.94 -14.78 -0.87
N ILE A 65 2.47 -15.40 0.21
CA ILE A 65 1.96 -14.68 1.39
C ILE A 65 3.09 -13.88 2.02
N LYS A 66 4.26 -14.48 2.22
CA LYS A 66 5.45 -13.84 2.79
C LYS A 66 5.96 -12.68 1.94
N ILE A 67 6.03 -12.85 0.61
CA ILE A 67 6.40 -11.79 -0.33
C ILE A 67 5.37 -10.65 -0.28
N ALA A 68 4.08 -10.97 -0.22
CA ALA A 68 3.01 -9.97 -0.15
C ALA A 68 3.06 -9.16 1.15
N GLU A 69 3.26 -9.84 2.27
CA GLU A 69 3.44 -9.24 3.58
C GLU A 69 4.61 -8.26 3.59
N ARG A 70 5.78 -8.69 3.13
CA ARG A 70 6.97 -7.84 3.05
C ARG A 70 6.75 -6.62 2.15
N ALA A 71 6.12 -6.82 0.99
CA ALA A 71 5.82 -5.73 0.08
C ALA A 71 4.86 -4.69 0.72
N LEU A 72 3.86 -5.17 1.45
CA LEU A 72 2.93 -4.31 2.17
C LEU A 72 3.63 -3.53 3.28
N LEU A 73 4.44 -4.20 4.12
CA LEU A 73 5.19 -3.55 5.19
C LEU A 73 6.14 -2.49 4.63
N LYS A 74 6.84 -2.79 3.53
CA LYS A 74 7.73 -1.84 2.88
C LYS A 74 6.97 -0.62 2.37
N GLN A 75 5.82 -0.83 1.74
CA GLN A 75 4.97 0.25 1.28
C GLN A 75 4.52 1.14 2.44
N VAL A 76 4.01 0.55 3.53
CA VAL A 76 3.61 1.27 4.73
C VAL A 76 4.78 2.04 5.35
N GLN A 77 6.00 1.49 5.35
CA GLN A 77 7.18 2.17 5.86
C GLN A 77 7.57 3.38 5.00
N ILE A 78 7.59 3.25 3.67
CA ILE A 78 7.84 4.38 2.74
C ILE A 78 6.76 5.46 2.89
N ASP A 79 5.54 5.02 3.14
CA ASP A 79 4.38 5.89 3.29
C ASP A 79 4.34 6.62 4.64
N ALA A 80 4.88 5.98 5.68
CA ALA A 80 4.90 6.50 7.04
C ALA A 80 6.14 7.34 7.31
N PHE A 81 7.29 6.94 6.79
CA PHE A 81 8.59 7.56 6.99
C PHE A 81 9.11 8.00 5.62
N ASN A 82 9.67 9.20 5.51
CA ASN A 82 10.31 9.67 4.27
C ASN A 82 11.65 8.92 4.05
N ASN A 83 11.59 7.59 3.94
CA ASN A 83 12.71 6.64 3.97
C ASN A 83 13.53 6.71 5.29
N GLU A 84 14.80 6.32 5.21
CA GLU A 84 15.73 6.17 6.34
C GLU A 84 16.13 7.51 7.00
N GLU A 85 15.91 8.63 6.31
CA GLU A 85 16.31 9.97 6.76
C GLU A 85 15.25 10.65 7.64
N ASP A 86 14.15 9.98 7.95
CA ASP A 86 13.10 10.55 8.78
C ASP A 86 13.62 10.83 10.20
N LYS A 87 13.54 12.09 10.63
CA LYS A 87 14.02 12.53 11.95
C LYS A 87 13.41 11.72 13.10
N ARG A 88 12.20 11.17 12.93
CA ARG A 88 11.56 10.30 13.94
C ARG A 88 12.26 8.95 14.13
N LEU A 89 13.07 8.52 13.16
CA LEU A 89 13.88 7.31 13.22
C LEU A 89 15.24 7.55 13.87
N SER A 90 15.73 8.79 13.92
CA SER A 90 17.04 9.12 14.50
C SER A 90 17.28 8.69 15.97
N PRO A 91 16.30 8.74 16.90
CA PRO A 91 16.53 8.24 18.26
C PRO A 91 16.50 6.71 18.36
N LEU A 92 16.13 6.02 17.27
CA LEU A 92 15.97 4.57 17.23
C LEU A 92 17.19 3.93 16.55
N GLN A 93 17.68 2.80 17.09
CA GLN A 93 18.72 2.01 16.40
C GLN A 93 18.10 1.23 15.24
N ILE A 94 17.83 1.90 14.11
CA ILE A 94 17.23 1.27 12.93
C ILE A 94 18.31 0.59 12.06
N VAL A 95 17.99 -0.59 11.57
CA VAL A 95 18.80 -1.37 10.63
C VAL A 95 17.89 -1.83 9.49
N LYS A 96 18.38 -1.76 8.26
CA LYS A 96 17.70 -2.32 7.10
C LYS A 96 18.03 -3.80 6.96
N ASP A 97 17.02 -4.65 6.83
CA ASP A 97 17.21 -6.08 6.60
C ASP A 97 17.49 -6.42 5.12
N SER A 98 17.74 -7.71 4.84
CA SER A 98 17.94 -8.21 3.47
C SER A 98 16.72 -8.07 2.56
N ASP A 99 15.52 -7.94 3.14
CA ASP A 99 14.27 -7.72 2.40
C ASP A 99 14.02 -6.22 2.14
N GLY A 100 14.90 -5.34 2.64
CA GLY A 100 14.82 -3.90 2.51
C GLY A 100 13.82 -3.23 3.45
N LEU A 101 13.43 -3.90 4.54
CA LEU A 101 12.57 -3.37 5.59
C LEU A 101 13.41 -2.73 6.70
N LEU A 102 12.89 -1.62 7.22
CA LEU A 102 13.45 -0.95 8.39
C LEU A 102 13.06 -1.73 9.65
N ARG A 103 14.04 -2.10 10.46
CA ARG A 103 13.85 -2.87 11.71
C ARG A 103 14.59 -2.21 12.86
N LEU A 104 14.06 -2.33 14.06
CA LEU A 104 14.75 -1.89 15.28
C LEU A 104 15.75 -2.95 15.73
N LYS A 105 17.01 -2.54 15.91
CA LYS A 105 18.05 -3.35 16.53
C LYS A 105 17.71 -3.53 18.01
N THR A 106 17.17 -4.70 18.33
CA THR A 106 16.85 -5.10 19.70
C THR A 106 17.62 -6.37 20.06
N LYS A 107 17.73 -6.69 21.35
CA LYS A 107 18.35 -7.96 21.79
C LYS A 107 17.62 -9.19 21.25
N VAL A 108 16.34 -9.06 20.92
CA VAL A 108 15.54 -10.13 20.29
C VAL A 108 15.91 -10.28 18.82
N PHE A 109 16.17 -9.18 18.12
CA PHE A 109 16.62 -9.18 16.73
C PHE A 109 17.99 -9.87 16.54
N LEU A 110 18.87 -9.82 17.56
CA LEU A 110 20.19 -10.46 17.53
C LEU A 110 20.19 -11.97 17.85
N ARG A 111 19.02 -12.55 18.18
CA ARG A 111 18.88 -13.96 18.58
C ARG A 111 18.32 -14.87 17.49
N GLY A 112 17.94 -14.32 16.34
CA GLY A 112 17.50 -15.07 15.15
C GLY A 112 18.53 -14.97 14.04
#